data_AF-A0A9P6BGA5-F1
#
_entry.id   AF-A0A9P6BGA5-F1
#
_cell.length_a   1.000
_cell.length_b   1.000
_cell.length_c   1.000
_cell.angle_alpha   90.00
_cell.angle_beta   90.00
_cell.angle_gamma   90.00
#
_symmetry.space_group_name_H-M   'P 1'
#
loop_
_entity.id
_entity.type
_entity.pdbx_description
1 polymer ?
#
loop_
_entity_poly.entity_id
_entity_poly.type
_entity_poly.pdbx_seq_one_letter_code
_entity_poly.pdbx_strand_id
1 'polypeptide(L)'
;MLRTFDVHHTTSCLGGTRLVVVGDSVARQLYYSTVKKVLPNASTEGDRHSDIHFQDPVSDTTLEFYWDPVLNSTKIQALLSGSSDRVPGHGVQRPSVFVVGTGLWFLRYSEWSGGIERWKQVMNDLVHRVDDPRLEPLAERLFISPISAVNTEKLSEERLDTILPKDIREMNSFLKDAVKESSISVPFVWNKMTRTAASETNDGLHYGPAVMSVEADILLNSVCNNKLPKVAPMSATCCYEYPQNRWFQTLMLAVFLVWLPVGYIVQSRNRQHPISALFPSLAVIRPLAVIAAAVVYMYYADRTSLFAKGNKTLSLTSFTSLLVLSVLAGFMTLKRSDKDQAALSRDQTDEWKGWMQIVILIYHYIGVSGVSAIYNPVRMLVASYLFMTGFGHFVFYYKKADFGFSRVAAILTRLNLVTLLLTYTMNTNYLAYYFAPLVSFFYLVIYGMMYIGHSHNHKPLFIVSKILITAVTTASVISTPSVLEKTFELLQFVFGVHWSAKEWRFRLQLSGSCL
;
A
#
# COMPACT_ATOMS: atom_id res chain seq x y z
N MET A 1 5.45 4.28 0.51
CA MET A 1 4.33 5.18 0.17
C MET A 1 3.84 5.87 1.43
N LEU A 2 3.81 7.20 1.42
CA LEU A 2 3.38 8.03 2.55
C LEU A 2 1.85 8.21 2.49
N ARG A 3 1.17 8.12 3.65
CA ARG A 3 -0.26 8.46 3.77
C ARG A 3 -0.41 9.98 3.87
N THR A 4 -1.36 10.56 3.16
CA THR A 4 -1.84 11.91 3.43
C THR A 4 -2.92 11.85 4.49
N PHE A 5 -2.77 12.61 5.57
CA PHE A 5 -3.74 12.63 6.67
C PHE A 5 -4.84 13.66 6.45
N ASP A 6 -6.05 13.27 6.85
CA ASP A 6 -7.26 14.08 6.94
C ASP A 6 -7.89 13.90 8.33
N VAL A 7 -8.99 14.61 8.59
CA VAL A 7 -9.71 14.60 9.86
C VAL A 7 -10.16 13.18 10.26
N HIS A 8 -10.66 12.39 9.30
CA HIS A 8 -11.14 11.04 9.61
C HIS A 8 -10.01 10.15 10.15
N HIS A 9 -8.82 10.24 9.54
CA HIS A 9 -7.64 9.50 10.02
C HIS A 9 -7.16 10.00 11.38
N THR A 10 -7.10 11.32 11.58
CA THR A 10 -6.58 11.91 12.82
C THR A 10 -7.51 11.70 14.00
N THR A 11 -8.83 11.86 13.83
CA THR A 11 -9.84 11.52 14.86
C THR A 11 -9.71 10.06 15.31
N SER A 12 -9.53 9.13 14.36
CA SER A 12 -9.42 7.69 14.67
C SER A 12 -8.10 7.32 15.37
N CYS A 13 -7.02 8.03 15.10
CA CYS A 13 -5.69 7.72 15.61
C CYS A 13 -5.32 8.46 16.89
N LEU A 14 -5.64 9.75 16.95
CA LEU A 14 -5.22 10.68 17.98
C LEU A 14 -6.30 10.89 19.06
N GLY A 15 -7.46 10.23 18.95
CA GLY A 15 -8.53 10.40 19.94
C GLY A 15 -8.07 10.16 21.38
N GLY A 16 -8.38 11.11 22.27
CA GLY A 16 -7.97 11.13 23.67
C GLY A 16 -6.47 11.31 23.90
N THR A 17 -5.71 11.76 22.89
CA THR A 17 -4.26 11.93 23.00
C THR A 17 -3.86 13.38 23.21
N ARG A 18 -2.70 13.54 23.85
CA ARG A 18 -2.02 14.82 24.04
C ARG A 18 -0.77 14.90 23.18
N LEU A 19 -0.72 15.86 22.26
CA LEU A 19 0.43 16.15 21.42
C LEU A 19 1.02 17.49 21.82
N VAL A 20 2.30 17.49 22.19
CA VAL A 20 3.05 18.67 22.60
C VAL A 20 4.16 18.95 21.59
N VAL A 21 4.28 20.19 21.14
CA VAL A 21 5.41 20.71 20.38
C VAL A 21 6.06 21.82 21.18
N VAL A 22 7.38 21.80 21.34
CA VAL A 22 8.13 22.89 21.96
C VAL A 22 9.20 23.37 21.00
N GLY A 23 9.41 24.68 20.95
CA GLY A 23 10.57 25.21 20.25
C GLY A 23 10.41 26.61 19.70
N ASP A 24 11.06 26.81 18.55
CA ASP A 24 11.13 28.08 17.85
C ASP A 24 10.04 28.24 16.76
N SER A 25 10.23 29.23 15.90
CA SER A 25 9.28 29.58 14.85
C SER A 25 9.11 28.51 13.78
N VAL A 26 10.11 27.65 13.54
CA VAL A 26 10.00 26.51 12.61
C VAL A 26 9.16 25.40 13.26
N ALA A 27 9.41 25.09 14.53
CA ALA A 27 8.60 24.13 15.28
C ALA A 27 7.11 24.54 15.31
N ARG A 28 6.84 25.84 15.43
CA ARG A 28 5.48 26.39 15.34
C ARG A 28 4.83 26.18 13.98
N GLN A 29 5.56 26.26 12.86
CA GLN A 29 4.99 26.00 11.52
C GLN A 29 4.57 24.54 11.36
N LEU A 30 5.38 23.61 11.87
CA LEU A 30 5.04 22.20 11.94
C LEU A 30 3.80 21.98 12.83
N TYR A 31 3.75 22.63 14.00
CA TYR A 31 2.60 22.59 14.90
C TYR A 31 1.32 23.04 14.20
N TYR A 32 1.31 24.21 13.58
CA TYR A 32 0.13 24.70 12.85
C TYR A 32 -0.29 23.77 11.72
N SER A 33 0.66 23.22 10.97
CA SER A 33 0.33 22.26 9.90
C SER A 33 -0.26 20.97 10.46
N THR A 34 0.21 20.53 11.64
CA THR A 34 -0.35 19.38 12.37
C THR A 34 -1.76 19.70 12.89
N VAL A 35 -1.98 20.87 13.47
CA VAL A 35 -3.30 21.36 13.87
C VAL A 35 -4.26 21.35 12.70
N LYS A 36 -3.85 21.83 11.51
CA LYS A 36 -4.71 21.81 10.31
C LYS A 36 -5.09 20.40 9.83
N LYS A 37 -4.35 19.35 10.19
CA LYS A 37 -4.72 17.95 9.90
C LYS A 37 -5.80 17.41 10.85
N VAL A 38 -5.96 18.01 12.03
CA VAL A 38 -6.95 17.64 13.05
C VAL A 38 -8.17 18.57 12.99
N LEU A 39 -7.90 19.88 12.96
CA LEU A 39 -8.85 20.99 12.94
C LEU A 39 -8.60 21.88 11.71
N PRO A 40 -9.13 21.53 10.53
CA PRO A 40 -8.87 22.27 9.27
C PRO A 40 -9.24 23.76 9.35
N ASN A 41 -10.27 24.08 10.13
CA ASN A 41 -10.81 25.42 10.28
C ASN A 41 -10.18 26.22 11.44
N ALA A 42 -9.24 25.65 12.20
CA ALA A 42 -8.59 26.37 13.30
C ALA A 42 -7.84 27.60 12.78
N SER A 43 -8.05 28.77 13.40
CA SER A 43 -7.26 29.96 13.07
C SER A 43 -5.81 29.75 13.51
N THR A 44 -4.87 30.11 12.64
CA THR A 44 -3.43 30.10 12.95
C THR A 44 -2.87 31.53 13.05
N GLU A 45 -3.77 32.51 13.18
CA GLU A 45 -3.44 33.90 13.44
C GLU A 45 -3.33 34.14 14.94
N GLY A 46 -2.33 34.91 15.36
CA GLY A 46 -2.08 35.18 16.78
C GLY A 46 -0.64 35.63 17.05
N ASP A 47 -0.34 35.78 18.35
CA ASP A 47 0.96 36.22 18.83
C ASP A 47 2.06 35.23 18.46
N ARG A 48 3.10 35.75 17.82
CA ARG A 48 4.17 34.92 17.27
C ARG A 48 4.96 34.21 18.37
N HIS A 49 5.25 34.87 19.49
CA HIS A 49 6.15 34.34 20.52
C HIS A 49 5.37 33.99 21.79
N SER A 50 4.33 33.16 21.64
CA SER A 50 3.43 32.79 22.72
C SER A 50 3.12 31.30 22.71
N ASP A 51 2.68 30.78 23.86
CA ASP A 51 2.13 29.43 23.98
C ASP A 51 0.78 29.35 23.26
N ILE A 52 0.52 28.25 22.56
CA ILE A 52 -0.70 28.06 21.76
C ILE A 52 -1.33 26.73 22.13
N HIS A 53 -2.65 26.72 22.31
CA HIS A 53 -3.39 25.52 22.67
C HIS A 53 -4.64 25.36 21.82
N PHE A 54 -4.87 24.14 21.31
CA PHE A 54 -6.11 23.74 20.67
C PHE A 54 -6.62 22.43 21.29
N GLN A 55 -7.94 22.28 21.36
CA GLN A 55 -8.60 21.04 21.73
C GLN A 55 -9.62 20.69 20.64
N ASP A 56 -9.57 19.45 20.15
CA ASP A 56 -10.61 18.91 19.28
C ASP A 56 -11.75 18.34 20.13
N PRO A 57 -12.94 18.96 20.14
CA PRO A 57 -14.06 18.49 20.97
C PRO A 57 -14.62 17.15 20.53
N VAL A 58 -14.37 16.71 19.29
CA VAL A 58 -14.92 15.45 18.76
C VAL A 58 -14.09 14.26 19.21
N SER A 59 -12.77 14.36 19.08
CA SER A 59 -11.85 13.29 19.43
C SER A 59 -11.25 13.43 20.84
N ASP A 60 -11.51 14.54 21.53
CA ASP A 60 -10.84 14.92 22.78
C ASP A 60 -9.30 14.93 22.66
N THR A 61 -8.81 15.34 21.49
CA THR A 61 -7.36 15.48 21.24
C THR A 61 -6.91 16.86 21.68
N THR A 62 -5.88 16.94 22.53
CA THR A 62 -5.25 18.21 22.92
C THR A 62 -3.94 18.43 22.16
N LEU A 63 -3.81 19.59 21.53
CA LEU A 63 -2.64 20.02 20.77
C LEU A 63 -2.05 21.25 21.47
N GLU A 64 -0.78 21.17 21.86
CA GLU A 64 -0.09 22.22 22.61
C GLU A 64 1.21 22.61 21.91
N PHE A 65 1.44 23.92 21.78
CA PHE A 65 2.71 24.50 21.40
C PHE A 65 3.24 25.38 22.53
N TYR A 66 4.51 25.15 22.90
CA TYR A 66 5.22 25.96 23.87
C TYR A 66 6.34 26.75 23.19
N TRP A 67 6.30 28.07 23.33
CA TRP A 67 7.34 28.94 22.79
C TRP A 67 8.55 28.93 23.73
N ASP A 68 9.56 28.13 23.38
CA ASP A 68 10.80 28.03 24.13
C ASP A 68 11.97 27.67 23.19
N PRO A 69 12.48 28.66 22.43
CA PRO A 69 13.47 28.42 21.38
C PRO A 69 14.82 27.91 21.90
N VAL A 70 15.12 28.05 23.20
CA VAL A 70 16.39 27.59 23.82
C VAL A 70 16.18 26.60 24.98
N LEU A 71 14.94 26.14 25.20
CA LEU A 71 14.57 25.12 26.18
C LEU A 71 14.97 25.46 27.63
N ASN A 72 14.88 26.72 28.03
CA ASN A 72 15.30 27.18 29.36
C ASN A 72 14.15 27.65 30.26
N SER A 73 12.90 27.60 29.78
CA SER A 73 11.75 28.00 30.59
C SER A 73 11.49 27.00 31.71
N THR A 74 11.01 27.50 32.85
CA THR A 74 10.65 26.67 34.01
C THR A 74 9.60 25.61 33.67
N LYS A 75 8.67 25.93 32.77
CA LYS A 75 7.62 25.05 32.27
C LYS A 75 8.18 23.86 31.50
N ILE A 76 9.11 24.11 30.57
CA ILE A 76 9.75 23.04 29.80
C ILE A 76 10.68 22.23 30.68
N GLN A 77 11.43 22.85 31.60
CA GLN A 77 12.23 22.12 32.57
C GLN A 77 11.39 21.20 33.48
N ALA A 78 10.17 21.61 33.84
CA ALA A 78 9.22 20.74 34.54
C ALA A 78 8.78 19.53 33.67
N LEU A 79 8.48 19.77 32.38
CA LEU A 79 8.15 18.69 31.45
C LEU A 79 9.33 17.73 31.23
N LEU A 80 10.54 18.25 31.02
CA LEU A 80 11.76 17.46 30.79
C LEU A 80 12.23 16.70 32.04
N SER A 81 11.97 17.22 33.24
CA SER A 81 12.25 16.50 34.49
C SER A 81 11.20 15.44 34.81
N GLY A 82 10.07 15.39 34.10
CA GLY A 82 8.95 14.50 34.43
C GLY A 82 8.18 14.94 35.68
N SER A 83 8.36 16.18 36.13
CA SER A 83 7.64 16.75 37.26
C SER A 83 6.24 17.21 36.81
N SER A 84 5.39 16.23 36.50
CA SER A 84 4.03 16.43 35.99
C SER A 84 3.09 17.15 36.98
N ASP A 85 3.45 17.23 38.26
CA ASP A 85 2.66 17.83 39.35
C ASP A 85 2.56 19.36 39.32
N ARG A 86 3.18 20.07 38.37
CA ARG A 86 3.35 21.54 38.45
C ARG A 86 2.93 22.35 37.22
N VAL A 87 2.21 21.78 36.26
CA VAL A 87 1.61 22.56 35.16
C VAL A 87 0.13 22.83 35.47
N PRO A 88 -0.26 24.06 35.89
CA PRO A 88 -1.65 24.36 36.21
C PRO A 88 -2.49 24.43 34.92
N GLY A 89 -3.64 23.74 34.88
CA GLY A 89 -4.72 24.03 33.92
C GLY A 89 -5.12 22.91 32.94
N HIS A 90 -4.31 21.86 32.76
CA HIS A 90 -4.68 20.70 31.95
C HIS A 90 -4.25 19.41 32.67
N GLY A 91 -5.06 18.36 32.60
CA GLY A 91 -4.87 17.12 33.35
C GLY A 91 -3.45 16.56 33.26
N VAL A 92 -3.06 15.81 34.31
CA VAL A 92 -1.74 15.21 34.60
C VAL A 92 -1.38 14.09 33.60
N GLN A 93 -1.74 14.22 32.33
CA GLN A 93 -1.55 13.18 31.33
C GLN A 93 -0.25 13.43 30.57
N ARG A 94 0.65 12.45 30.66
CA ARG A 94 1.86 12.36 29.84
C ARG A 94 1.50 12.53 28.35
N PRO A 95 2.25 13.32 27.57
CA PRO A 95 2.04 13.42 26.13
C PRO A 95 2.18 12.06 25.43
N SER A 96 1.25 11.75 24.51
CA SER A 96 1.44 10.62 23.59
C SER A 96 2.48 10.95 22.53
N VAL A 97 2.54 12.22 22.11
CA VAL A 97 3.53 12.70 21.14
C VAL A 97 4.19 13.95 21.70
N PHE A 98 5.52 13.96 21.73
CA PHE A 98 6.29 15.13 22.14
C PHE A 98 7.35 15.46 21.08
N VAL A 99 7.30 16.68 20.54
CA VAL A 99 8.21 17.16 19.50
C VAL A 99 9.03 18.33 20.04
N VAL A 100 10.35 18.25 19.93
CA VAL A 100 11.30 19.30 20.31
C VAL A 100 11.93 19.87 19.04
N GLY A 101 11.72 21.16 18.75
CA GLY A 101 12.29 21.83 17.58
C GLY A 101 13.06 23.09 17.95
N THR A 102 14.38 22.94 18.11
CA THR A 102 15.29 24.04 18.47
C THR A 102 16.58 23.95 17.64
N GLY A 103 17.37 25.03 17.63
CA GLY A 103 18.73 25.05 17.11
C GLY A 103 19.05 26.36 16.38
N LEU A 104 18.17 26.83 15.49
CA LEU A 104 18.42 28.05 14.72
C LEU A 104 18.52 29.30 15.61
N TRP A 105 17.76 29.33 16.71
CA TRP A 105 17.87 30.40 17.71
C TRP A 105 19.19 30.38 18.49
N PHE A 106 19.78 29.20 18.71
CA PHE A 106 21.13 29.10 19.31
C PHE A 106 22.20 29.68 18.38
N LEU A 107 22.04 29.50 17.07
CA LEU A 107 22.94 30.11 16.08
C LEU A 107 22.74 31.63 16.01
N ARG A 108 21.49 32.06 15.88
CA ARG A 108 21.14 33.47 15.71
C ARG A 108 21.52 34.34 16.91
N TYR A 109 21.30 33.83 18.12
CA TYR A 109 21.52 34.56 19.37
C TYR A 109 22.60 33.88 20.21
N SER A 110 23.74 33.56 19.60
CA SER A 110 24.81 32.77 20.22
C SER A 110 25.34 33.37 21.52
N GLU A 111 25.47 34.70 21.59
CA GLU A 111 25.94 35.41 22.79
C GLU A 111 25.01 35.21 24.00
N TRP A 112 23.69 35.22 23.77
CA TRP A 112 22.69 35.06 24.83
C TRP A 112 22.39 33.58 25.13
N SER A 113 22.32 32.75 24.09
CA SER A 113 21.91 31.35 24.19
C SER A 113 23.05 30.40 24.56
N GLY A 114 24.31 30.83 24.44
CA GLY A 114 25.49 29.98 24.59
C GLY A 114 25.86 29.18 23.33
N GLY A 115 25.19 29.45 22.20
CA GLY A 115 25.57 28.94 20.88
C GLY A 115 25.50 27.42 20.74
N ILE A 116 26.29 26.89 19.80
CA ILE A 116 26.31 25.47 19.43
C ILE A 116 26.67 24.59 20.62
N GLU A 117 27.65 24.97 21.44
CA GLU A 117 28.11 24.16 22.56
C GLU A 117 27.02 24.02 23.64
N ARG A 118 26.29 25.10 23.93
CA ARG A 118 25.16 25.00 24.85
C ARG A 118 24.04 24.15 24.26
N TRP A 119 23.74 24.29 22.97
CA TRP A 119 22.75 23.46 22.31
C TRP A 119 23.11 21.96 22.36
N LYS A 120 24.39 21.60 22.10
CA LYS A 120 24.87 20.21 22.22
C LYS A 120 24.65 19.65 23.62
N GLN A 121 24.95 20.42 24.67
CA GLN A 121 24.68 20.02 26.06
C GLN A 121 23.19 19.76 26.29
N VAL A 122 22.32 20.68 25.88
CA VAL A 122 20.86 20.54 26.05
C VAL A 122 20.33 19.29 25.34
N MET A 123 20.80 18.99 24.14
CA MET A 123 20.41 17.77 23.42
C MET A 123 20.97 16.51 24.07
N ASN A 124 22.20 16.54 24.57
CA ASN A 124 22.81 15.40 25.26
C ASN A 124 22.07 15.09 26.57
N ASP A 125 21.73 16.11 27.35
CA ASP A 125 20.95 15.98 28.58
C ASP A 125 19.56 15.40 28.29
N LEU A 126 18.91 15.85 27.20
CA LEU A 126 17.62 15.31 26.75
C LEU A 126 17.73 13.82 26.37
N VAL A 127 18.75 13.45 25.59
CA VAL A 127 18.97 12.05 25.19
C VAL A 127 19.22 11.18 26.41
N HIS A 128 20.14 11.59 27.30
CA HIS A 128 20.40 10.87 28.54
C HIS A 128 19.16 10.71 29.43
N ARG A 129 18.30 11.74 29.50
CA ARG A 129 17.03 11.68 30.24
C ARG A 129 16.06 10.66 29.66
N VAL A 130 15.97 10.56 28.33
CA VAL A 130 15.08 9.63 27.65
C VAL A 130 15.57 8.19 27.75
N ASP A 131 16.88 8.01 27.70
CA ASP A 131 17.51 6.68 27.70
C ASP A 131 17.76 6.13 29.12
N ASP A 132 17.63 6.94 30.18
CA ASP A 132 17.75 6.47 31.57
C ASP A 132 16.55 5.59 31.95
N PRO A 133 16.72 4.26 32.11
CA PRO A 133 15.62 3.35 32.39
C PRO A 133 15.02 3.53 33.79
N ARG A 134 15.66 4.31 34.65
CA ARG A 134 15.18 4.60 36.02
C ARG A 134 14.13 5.72 36.04
N LEU A 135 14.01 6.48 34.95
CA LEU A 135 13.14 7.64 34.88
C LEU A 135 11.90 7.32 34.04
N GLU A 136 10.75 7.85 34.46
CA GLU A 136 9.51 7.71 33.69
C GLU A 136 9.68 8.32 32.29
N PRO A 137 9.22 7.67 31.22
CA PRO A 137 9.41 8.20 29.88
C PRO A 137 8.59 9.49 29.67
N LEU A 138 9.17 10.45 28.94
CA LEU A 138 8.57 11.78 28.74
C LEU A 138 7.33 11.79 27.85
N ALA A 139 7.25 10.86 26.90
CA ALA A 139 6.13 10.70 25.98
C ALA A 139 6.06 9.26 25.45
N GLU A 140 4.92 8.80 24.91
CA GLU A 140 4.89 7.50 24.19
C GLU A 140 5.84 7.53 22.98
N ARG A 141 5.90 8.67 22.29
CA ARG A 141 6.89 8.93 21.24
C ARG A 141 7.48 10.33 21.34
N LEU A 142 8.80 10.40 21.38
CA LEU A 142 9.55 11.65 21.37
C LEU A 142 10.25 11.84 20.02
N PHE A 143 10.11 13.05 19.49
CA PHE A 143 10.76 13.49 18.27
C PHE A 143 11.64 14.71 18.54
N ILE A 144 12.83 14.74 17.94
CA ILE A 144 13.61 15.97 17.82
C ILE A 144 13.59 16.37 16.35
N SER A 145 13.17 17.60 16.05
CA SER A 145 13.29 18.16 14.70
C SER A 145 14.77 18.30 14.36
N PRO A 146 15.22 17.83 13.18
CA PRO A 146 16.54 18.21 12.71
C PRO A 146 16.62 19.75 12.57
N ILE A 147 17.84 20.29 12.65
CA ILE A 147 18.06 21.72 12.46
C ILE A 147 17.82 22.00 10.98
N SER A 148 16.78 22.80 10.70
CA SER A 148 16.30 23.04 9.35
C SER A 148 17.39 23.61 8.45
N ALA A 149 17.53 23.05 7.26
CA ALA A 149 18.34 23.66 6.21
C ALA A 149 17.72 25.01 5.80
N VAL A 150 18.59 26.01 5.63
CA VAL A 150 18.21 27.35 5.21
C VAL A 150 18.58 27.60 3.75
N ASN A 151 17.80 28.43 3.07
CA ASN A 151 18.16 28.98 1.76
C ASN A 151 18.89 30.31 1.94
N THR A 152 20.21 30.28 1.78
CA THR A 152 21.08 31.44 1.99
C THR A 152 20.81 32.60 1.02
N GLU A 153 20.29 32.33 -0.17
CA GLU A 153 20.00 33.41 -1.15
C GLU A 153 18.80 34.28 -0.72
N LYS A 154 17.97 33.79 0.20
CA LYS A 154 16.75 34.46 0.66
C LYS A 154 16.80 34.92 2.12
N LEU A 155 17.91 34.64 2.83
CA LEU A 155 18.10 35.13 4.19
C LEU A 155 18.43 36.63 4.17
N SER A 156 17.99 37.35 5.20
CA SER A 156 18.46 38.71 5.48
C SER A 156 19.95 38.71 5.85
N GLU A 157 20.66 39.80 5.60
CA GLU A 157 22.10 39.94 5.91
C GLU A 157 22.45 39.53 7.35
N GLU A 158 21.72 40.06 8.35
CA GLU A 158 21.94 39.73 9.77
C GLU A 158 21.81 38.21 10.06
N ARG A 159 20.99 37.48 9.28
CA ARG A 159 20.81 36.02 9.43
C ARG A 159 21.94 35.27 8.74
N LEU A 160 22.49 35.80 7.65
CA LEU A 160 23.64 35.22 6.97
C LEU A 160 24.90 35.26 7.84
N ASP A 161 25.05 36.29 8.67
CA ASP A 161 26.21 36.42 9.56
C ASP A 161 26.22 35.40 10.69
N THR A 162 25.04 34.90 11.10
CA THR A 162 24.87 34.07 12.30
C THR A 162 24.41 32.64 12.03
N ILE A 163 23.61 32.40 10.98
CA ILE A 163 23.02 31.09 10.66
C ILE A 163 23.78 30.47 9.49
N LEU A 164 24.95 29.90 9.79
CA LEU A 164 25.83 29.36 8.75
C LEU A 164 25.46 27.90 8.40
N PRO A 165 25.41 27.52 7.09
CA PRO A 165 25.15 26.14 6.69
C PRO A 165 26.13 25.11 7.26
N LYS A 166 27.37 25.52 7.57
CA LYS A 166 28.38 24.64 8.18
C LYS A 166 27.98 24.26 9.61
N ASP A 167 27.45 25.21 10.37
CA ASP A 167 27.04 25.02 11.76
C ASP A 167 25.77 24.15 11.83
N ILE A 168 24.82 24.38 10.92
CA ILE A 168 23.64 23.50 10.76
C ILE A 168 24.07 22.06 10.45
N ARG A 169 25.09 21.86 9.61
CA ARG A 169 25.61 20.51 9.32
C ARG A 169 26.28 19.89 10.54
N GLU A 170 27.04 20.66 11.29
CA GLU A 170 27.68 20.21 12.52
C GLU A 170 26.64 19.77 13.55
N MET A 171 25.63 20.61 13.83
CA MET A 171 24.55 20.30 14.77
C MET A 171 23.76 19.07 14.36
N ASN A 172 23.42 18.93 13.07
CA ASN A 172 22.73 17.73 12.57
C ASN A 172 23.60 16.48 12.62
N SER A 173 24.92 16.60 12.42
CA SER A 173 25.86 15.47 12.56
C SER A 173 25.91 15.01 14.01
N PHE A 174 26.07 15.96 14.94
CA PHE A 174 26.03 15.68 16.37
C PHE A 174 24.71 15.00 16.76
N LEU A 175 23.56 15.53 16.33
CA LEU A 175 22.26 14.95 16.66
C LEU A 175 22.13 13.52 16.15
N LYS A 176 22.63 13.24 14.95
CA LYS A 176 22.60 11.90 14.36
C LYS A 176 23.40 10.89 15.17
N ASP A 177 24.55 11.31 15.70
CA ASP A 177 25.39 10.46 16.55
C ASP A 177 24.79 10.29 17.94
N ALA A 178 24.26 11.37 18.53
CA ALA A 178 23.66 11.38 19.87
C ALA A 178 22.44 10.44 19.98
N VAL A 179 21.56 10.42 18.96
CA VAL A 179 20.32 9.60 18.99
C VAL A 179 20.50 8.19 18.43
N LYS A 180 21.71 7.79 18.04
CA LYS A 180 21.96 6.55 17.28
C LYS A 180 21.44 5.28 17.99
N GLU A 181 21.53 5.24 19.31
CA GLU A 181 21.08 4.12 20.15
C GLU A 181 19.87 4.48 21.02
N SER A 182 19.34 5.70 20.85
CA SER A 182 18.21 6.20 21.62
C SER A 182 16.88 5.78 20.99
N SER A 183 15.82 5.77 21.80
CA SER A 183 14.44 5.62 21.32
C SER A 183 13.88 6.88 20.62
N ILE A 184 14.62 7.98 20.65
CA ILE A 184 14.24 9.27 20.04
C ILE A 184 14.23 9.18 18.51
N SER A 185 13.15 9.66 17.90
CA SER A 185 13.03 9.73 16.45
C SER A 185 13.43 11.09 15.88
N VAL A 186 14.37 11.12 14.94
CA VAL A 186 14.78 12.36 14.23
C VAL A 186 14.46 12.24 12.74
N PRO A 187 13.46 12.96 12.22
CA PRO A 187 13.04 12.89 10.83
C PRO A 187 13.96 13.73 9.92
N PHE A 188 15.21 13.31 9.72
CA PHE A 188 16.18 13.98 8.84
C PHE A 188 15.71 14.17 7.38
N VAL A 189 14.65 13.47 6.97
CA VAL A 189 13.99 13.68 5.67
C VAL A 189 13.42 15.09 5.52
N TRP A 190 13.02 15.78 6.60
CA TRP A 190 12.56 17.17 6.57
C TRP A 190 13.63 18.09 5.96
N ASN A 191 14.90 17.90 6.33
CA ASN A 191 16.02 18.62 5.73
C ASN A 191 16.24 18.32 4.24
N LYS A 192 15.86 17.14 3.77
CA LYS A 192 15.93 16.85 2.33
C LYS A 192 14.84 17.61 1.57
N MET A 193 13.64 17.69 2.15
CA MET A 193 12.50 18.39 1.55
C MET A 193 12.77 19.89 1.41
N THR A 194 13.19 20.55 2.49
CA THR A 194 13.47 21.99 2.50
C THR A 194 14.57 22.38 1.51
N ARG A 195 15.65 21.59 1.41
CA ARG A 195 16.73 21.80 0.42
C ARG A 195 16.25 21.77 -1.03
N THR A 196 15.23 20.98 -1.34
CA THR A 196 14.69 20.84 -2.70
C THR A 196 13.53 21.79 -3.00
N ALA A 197 13.03 22.52 -2.00
CA ALA A 197 11.84 23.34 -2.08
C ALA A 197 12.14 24.84 -1.97
N ALA A 198 13.23 25.31 -2.61
CA ALA A 198 13.66 26.70 -2.54
C ALA A 198 12.58 27.72 -2.97
N SER A 199 11.63 27.33 -3.84
CA SER A 199 10.48 28.14 -4.25
C SER A 199 9.46 28.35 -3.13
N GLU A 200 9.40 27.46 -2.15
CA GLU A 200 8.37 27.42 -1.10
C GLU A 200 8.74 28.23 0.14
N THR A 201 9.74 29.12 0.06
CA THR A 201 10.14 30.01 1.16
C THR A 201 10.41 31.42 0.64
N ASN A 202 10.01 32.42 1.42
CA ASN A 202 10.24 33.84 1.11
C ASN A 202 11.43 34.43 1.85
N ASP A 203 11.73 33.93 3.06
CA ASP A 203 12.77 34.47 3.93
C ASP A 203 13.94 33.50 4.17
N GLY A 204 13.96 32.40 3.40
CA GLY A 204 15.00 31.38 3.44
C GLY A 204 14.98 30.47 4.67
N LEU A 205 14.01 30.63 5.57
CA LEU A 205 13.94 29.89 6.84
C LEU A 205 12.55 29.26 7.05
N HIS A 206 11.49 30.02 6.82
CA HIS A 206 10.12 29.56 6.97
C HIS A 206 9.58 29.07 5.63
N TYR A 207 9.14 27.81 5.59
CA TYR A 207 8.58 27.21 4.38
C TYR A 207 7.04 27.23 4.42
N GLY A 208 6.45 27.27 3.24
CA GLY A 208 5.00 27.37 3.06
C GLY A 208 4.25 26.06 3.36
N PRO A 209 2.90 26.12 3.31
CA PRO A 209 2.03 24.99 3.65
C PRO A 209 2.29 23.72 2.82
N ALA A 210 2.77 23.84 1.57
CA ALA A 210 3.06 22.70 0.70
C ALA A 210 4.14 21.78 1.29
N VAL A 211 5.17 22.36 1.91
CA VAL A 211 6.25 21.59 2.58
C VAL A 211 5.80 21.16 3.97
N MET A 212 5.28 22.09 4.76
CA MET A 212 4.93 21.84 6.17
C MET A 212 3.80 20.81 6.33
N SER A 213 2.84 20.76 5.38
CA SER A 213 1.79 19.74 5.36
C SER A 213 2.35 18.33 5.16
N VAL A 214 3.40 18.18 4.35
CA VAL A 214 4.07 16.89 4.12
C VAL A 214 4.94 16.51 5.32
N GLU A 215 5.58 17.47 5.99
CA GLU A 215 6.31 17.21 7.24
C GLU A 215 5.39 16.73 8.35
N ALA A 216 4.22 17.37 8.49
CA ALA A 216 3.15 16.92 9.39
C ALA A 216 2.66 15.52 9.02
N ASP A 217 2.48 15.21 7.72
CA ASP A 217 2.15 13.85 7.30
C ASP A 217 3.25 12.86 7.71
N ILE A 218 4.54 13.19 7.58
CA ILE A 218 5.64 12.30 8.02
C ILE A 218 5.56 12.01 9.52
N LEU A 219 5.33 13.04 10.34
CA LEU A 219 5.12 12.90 11.78
C LEU A 219 3.94 11.97 12.07
N LEU A 220 2.78 12.24 11.47
CA LEU A 220 1.56 11.47 11.66
C LEU A 220 1.67 10.04 11.11
N ASN A 221 2.38 9.81 10.00
CA ASN A 221 2.62 8.46 9.50
C ASN A 221 3.38 7.61 10.52
N SER A 222 4.37 8.19 11.20
CA SER A 222 5.08 7.51 12.29
C SER A 222 4.13 7.16 13.42
N VAL A 223 3.36 8.13 13.92
CA VAL A 223 2.48 7.95 15.08
C VAL A 223 1.26 7.06 14.80
N CYS A 224 0.61 7.27 13.66
CA CYS A 224 -0.74 6.77 13.40
C CYS A 224 -0.83 5.51 12.55
N ASN A 225 0.09 5.25 11.63
CA ASN A 225 -0.11 4.14 10.70
C ASN A 225 -0.12 2.76 11.39
N ASN A 226 0.46 2.65 12.59
CA ASN A 226 0.34 1.45 13.42
C ASN A 226 -1.02 1.30 14.10
N LYS A 227 -1.73 2.41 14.36
CA LYS A 227 -3.06 2.44 15.01
C LYS A 227 -4.21 2.30 14.01
N LEU A 228 -3.97 2.59 12.72
CA LEU A 228 -4.99 2.52 11.68
C LEU A 228 -5.15 1.12 11.08
N PRO A 229 -6.34 0.76 10.55
CA PRO A 229 -6.57 -0.52 9.89
C PRO A 229 -5.60 -0.76 8.71
N LYS A 230 -4.94 -1.92 8.73
CA LYS A 230 -3.98 -2.36 7.70
C LYS A 230 -4.66 -3.35 6.76
N VAL A 231 -5.36 -2.82 5.75
CA VAL A 231 -6.13 -3.63 4.78
C VAL A 231 -5.46 -3.56 3.41
N ALA A 232 -5.30 -4.72 2.78
CA ALA A 232 -4.76 -4.80 1.42
C ALA A 232 -5.82 -4.45 0.36
N PRO A 233 -5.43 -3.83 -0.78
CA PRO A 233 -4.09 -3.35 -1.12
C PRO A 233 -3.67 -2.17 -0.22
N MET A 234 -2.42 -2.20 0.23
CA MET A 234 -1.90 -1.19 1.16
C MET A 234 -1.75 0.15 0.43
N SER A 235 -2.57 1.15 0.81
CA SER A 235 -2.48 2.52 0.25
C SER A 235 -1.26 3.29 0.75
N ALA A 236 -0.78 2.95 1.95
CA ALA A 236 0.44 3.45 2.53
C ALA A 236 1.34 2.27 2.91
N THR A 237 2.65 2.48 2.86
CA THR A 237 3.68 1.49 3.28
C THR A 237 4.77 2.12 4.14
N CYS A 238 4.76 3.44 4.32
CA CYS A 238 5.67 4.07 5.26
C CYS A 238 5.21 3.83 6.68
N CYS A 239 6.22 3.64 7.53
CA CYS A 239 6.18 4.01 8.92
C CYS A 239 5.20 3.17 9.76
N TYR A 240 4.92 1.93 9.35
CA TYR A 240 4.20 0.98 10.19
C TYR A 240 4.79 -0.42 10.09
N GLU A 241 4.53 -1.18 11.14
CA GLU A 241 4.89 -2.59 11.26
C GLU A 241 3.95 -3.43 10.41
N TYR A 242 4.51 -4.22 9.50
CA TYR A 242 3.71 -5.11 8.67
C TYR A 242 2.91 -6.09 9.55
N PRO A 243 1.64 -6.39 9.18
CA PRO A 243 0.82 -7.32 9.96
C PRO A 243 1.50 -8.67 10.11
N GLN A 244 1.38 -9.27 11.29
CA GLN A 244 1.84 -10.64 11.51
C GLN A 244 1.03 -11.64 10.69
N ASN A 245 1.71 -12.71 10.27
CA ASN A 245 1.11 -13.77 9.48
C ASN A 245 0.05 -14.51 10.30
N ARG A 246 -1.10 -14.79 9.68
CA ARG A 246 -2.07 -15.73 10.26
C ARG A 246 -1.52 -17.15 10.20
N TRP A 247 -2.01 -18.03 11.07
CA TRP A 247 -1.56 -19.43 11.17
C TRP A 247 -1.56 -20.16 9.81
N PHE A 248 -2.58 -19.93 8.98
CA PHE A 248 -2.70 -20.56 7.66
C PHE A 248 -1.70 -20.01 6.64
N GLN A 249 -1.35 -18.72 6.71
CA GLN A 249 -0.30 -18.12 5.89
C GLN A 249 1.05 -18.74 6.26
N THR A 250 1.33 -18.83 7.56
CA THR A 250 2.54 -19.47 8.09
C THR A 250 2.63 -20.93 7.65
N LEU A 251 1.53 -21.68 7.71
CA LEU A 251 1.46 -23.06 7.23
C LEU A 251 1.74 -23.14 5.71
N MET A 252 1.10 -22.31 4.89
CA MET A 252 1.33 -22.28 3.43
C MET A 252 2.80 -21.95 3.11
N LEU A 253 3.36 -20.94 3.77
CA LEU A 253 4.76 -20.56 3.59
C LEU A 253 5.71 -21.67 4.05
N ALA A 254 5.42 -22.38 5.14
CA ALA A 254 6.20 -23.52 5.57
C ALA A 254 6.16 -24.67 4.54
N VAL A 255 5.00 -24.93 3.95
CA VAL A 255 4.88 -25.90 2.85
C VAL A 255 5.73 -25.48 1.65
N PHE A 256 5.68 -24.20 1.27
CA PHE A 256 6.41 -23.68 0.11
C PHE A 256 7.93 -23.57 0.30
N LEU A 257 8.37 -23.14 1.48
CA LEU A 257 9.78 -22.85 1.77
C LEU A 257 10.53 -24.04 2.36
N VAL A 258 9.83 -25.00 2.97
CA VAL A 258 10.45 -26.15 3.65
C VAL A 258 10.01 -27.47 3.03
N TRP A 259 8.71 -27.77 3.05
CA TRP A 259 8.23 -29.09 2.64
C TRP A 259 8.48 -29.38 1.16
N LEU A 260 8.21 -28.42 0.26
CA LEU A 260 8.45 -28.59 -1.18
C LEU A 260 9.94 -28.76 -1.53
N PRO A 261 10.88 -27.90 -1.06
CA PRO A 261 12.31 -28.12 -1.29
C PRO A 261 12.83 -29.44 -0.72
N VAL A 262 12.41 -29.83 0.49
CA VAL A 262 12.78 -31.13 1.07
C VAL A 262 12.27 -32.27 0.21
N GLY A 263 11.01 -32.21 -0.24
CA GLY A 263 10.44 -33.19 -1.15
C GLY A 263 11.17 -33.29 -2.48
N TYR A 264 11.59 -32.16 -3.04
CA TYR A 264 12.40 -32.12 -4.25
C TYR A 264 13.76 -32.82 -4.07
N ILE A 265 14.44 -32.58 -2.94
CA ILE A 265 15.72 -33.21 -2.62
C ILE A 265 15.54 -34.73 -2.39
N VAL A 266 14.55 -35.13 -1.61
CA VAL A 266 14.26 -36.54 -1.33
C VAL A 266 13.92 -37.30 -2.60
N GLN A 267 13.04 -36.77 -3.45
CA GLN A 267 12.64 -37.41 -4.70
C GLN A 267 13.73 -37.42 -5.77
N SER A 268 14.68 -36.49 -5.73
CA SER A 268 15.83 -36.47 -6.65
C SER A 268 16.96 -37.39 -6.24
N ARG A 269 17.17 -37.62 -4.93
CA ARG A 269 18.28 -38.44 -4.42
C ARG A 269 17.88 -39.86 -4.04
N ASN A 270 16.76 -40.06 -3.34
CA ASN A 270 16.42 -41.33 -2.68
C ASN A 270 14.98 -41.75 -2.97
N ARG A 271 14.68 -42.04 -4.24
CA ARG A 271 13.32 -42.40 -4.69
C ARG A 271 12.77 -43.68 -4.03
N GLN A 272 13.64 -44.59 -3.59
CA GLN A 272 13.24 -45.88 -2.99
C GLN A 272 13.14 -45.87 -1.45
N HIS A 273 13.52 -44.79 -0.78
CA HIS A 273 13.46 -44.72 0.68
C HIS A 273 12.00 -44.53 1.16
N PRO A 274 11.55 -45.12 2.29
CA PRO A 274 10.17 -44.99 2.77
C PRO A 274 9.69 -43.54 2.93
N ILE A 275 10.60 -42.62 3.25
CA ILE A 275 10.34 -41.18 3.38
C ILE A 275 9.86 -40.56 2.05
N SER A 276 10.23 -41.12 0.89
CA SER A 276 9.80 -40.61 -0.41
C SER A 276 8.27 -40.70 -0.59
N ALA A 277 7.60 -41.59 0.14
CA ALA A 277 6.14 -41.73 0.13
C ALA A 277 5.39 -40.51 0.69
N LEU A 278 6.04 -39.68 1.51
CA LEU A 278 5.46 -38.43 2.02
C LEU A 278 5.39 -37.31 0.96
N PHE A 279 6.06 -37.49 -0.19
CA PHE A 279 6.22 -36.45 -1.19
C PHE A 279 5.68 -36.87 -2.56
N PRO A 280 5.00 -35.98 -3.31
CA PRO A 280 4.56 -36.28 -4.67
C PRO A 280 5.71 -36.62 -5.60
N SER A 281 5.41 -37.20 -6.76
CA SER A 281 6.43 -37.47 -7.77
C SER A 281 7.11 -36.20 -8.27
N LEU A 282 8.33 -36.33 -8.82
CA LEU A 282 9.09 -35.20 -9.35
C LEU A 282 8.35 -34.44 -10.48
N ALA A 283 7.46 -35.13 -11.20
CA ALA A 283 6.60 -34.54 -12.23
C ALA A 283 5.58 -33.53 -11.66
N VAL A 284 5.22 -33.68 -10.38
CA VAL A 284 4.28 -32.79 -9.67
C VAL A 284 5.03 -31.76 -8.83
N ILE A 285 6.11 -32.16 -8.14
CA ILE A 285 6.89 -31.24 -7.30
C ILE A 285 7.51 -30.11 -8.12
N ARG A 286 8.05 -30.39 -9.31
CA ARG A 286 8.68 -29.36 -10.15
C ARG A 286 7.74 -28.19 -10.49
N PRO A 287 6.55 -28.42 -11.11
CA PRO A 287 5.63 -27.32 -11.39
C PRO A 287 5.06 -26.68 -10.12
N LEU A 288 4.82 -27.45 -9.05
CA LEU A 288 4.40 -26.87 -7.76
C LEU A 288 5.46 -25.95 -7.16
N ALA A 289 6.74 -26.30 -7.27
CA ALA A 289 7.85 -25.47 -6.80
C ALA A 289 7.94 -24.14 -7.57
N VAL A 290 7.67 -24.14 -8.89
CA VAL A 290 7.60 -22.90 -9.68
C VAL A 290 6.46 -22.00 -9.21
N ILE A 291 5.26 -22.58 -9.01
CA ILE A 291 4.11 -21.83 -8.49
C ILE A 291 4.41 -21.31 -7.08
N ALA A 292 4.97 -22.14 -6.20
CA ALA A 292 5.32 -21.78 -4.84
C ALA A 292 6.36 -20.66 -4.82
N ALA A 293 7.41 -20.73 -5.63
CA ALA A 293 8.42 -19.69 -5.74
C ALA A 293 7.80 -18.35 -6.21
N ALA A 294 6.90 -18.37 -7.18
CA ALA A 294 6.19 -17.18 -7.62
C ALA A 294 5.29 -16.58 -6.52
N VAL A 295 4.54 -17.43 -5.79
CA VAL A 295 3.67 -17.00 -4.68
C VAL A 295 4.48 -16.44 -3.51
N VAL A 296 5.58 -17.11 -3.15
CA VAL A 296 6.53 -16.65 -2.13
C VAL A 296 7.15 -15.31 -2.52
N TYR A 297 7.61 -15.18 -3.77
CA TYR A 297 8.15 -13.92 -4.28
C TYR A 297 7.13 -12.79 -4.14
N MET A 298 5.90 -13.02 -4.62
CA MET A 298 4.83 -12.03 -4.48
C MET A 298 4.55 -11.71 -3.01
N TYR A 299 4.58 -12.70 -2.11
CA TYR A 299 4.34 -12.51 -0.68
C TYR A 299 5.36 -11.56 -0.07
N TYR A 300 6.66 -11.86 -0.22
CA TYR A 300 7.71 -10.99 0.30
C TYR A 300 7.71 -9.63 -0.39
N ALA A 301 7.44 -9.60 -1.71
CA ALA A 301 7.36 -8.37 -2.47
C ALA A 301 6.22 -7.46 -2.02
N ASP A 302 5.08 -7.97 -1.55
CA ASP A 302 3.92 -7.14 -1.16
C ASP A 302 3.76 -6.99 0.37
N ARG A 303 3.83 -8.10 1.11
CA ARG A 303 3.52 -8.22 2.55
C ARG A 303 4.70 -7.97 3.49
N THR A 304 5.88 -7.63 2.97
CA THR A 304 7.05 -7.28 3.79
C THR A 304 7.75 -6.02 3.31
N SER A 305 8.68 -5.53 4.14
CA SER A 305 9.57 -4.41 3.84
C SER A 305 10.84 -4.83 3.07
N LEU A 306 10.98 -6.11 2.68
CA LEU A 306 12.18 -6.61 2.00
C LEU A 306 12.51 -5.85 0.71
N PHE A 307 11.47 -5.41 -0.01
CA PHE A 307 11.61 -4.63 -1.23
C PHE A 307 11.12 -3.20 -1.03
N ALA A 308 11.89 -2.24 -1.56
CA ALA A 308 11.51 -0.83 -1.55
C ALA A 308 10.19 -0.61 -2.31
N LYS A 309 9.35 0.27 -1.77
CA LYS A 309 8.01 0.54 -2.30
C LYS A 309 7.99 1.91 -2.98
N GLY A 310 7.80 1.92 -4.30
CA GLY A 310 7.69 3.14 -5.10
C GLY A 310 6.23 3.51 -5.40
N ASN A 311 5.99 4.81 -5.58
CA ASN A 311 4.75 5.28 -6.20
C ASN A 311 4.81 5.00 -7.70
N LYS A 312 3.66 4.72 -8.31
CA LYS A 312 3.57 4.64 -9.77
C LYS A 312 3.66 6.04 -10.35
N THR A 313 4.54 6.21 -11.34
CA THR A 313 4.68 7.46 -12.09
C THR A 313 4.07 7.29 -13.46
N LEU A 314 3.01 8.04 -13.75
CA LEU A 314 2.38 8.01 -15.06
C LEU A 314 3.33 8.65 -16.08
N SER A 315 3.79 7.85 -17.03
CA SER A 315 4.64 8.28 -18.14
C SER A 315 4.14 7.66 -19.44
N LEU A 316 3.50 8.47 -20.28
CA LEU A 316 2.97 8.00 -21.55
C LEU A 316 4.10 7.56 -22.50
N THR A 317 5.25 8.23 -22.46
CA THR A 317 6.44 7.86 -23.24
C THR A 317 6.94 6.47 -22.86
N SER A 318 7.02 6.17 -21.56
CA SER A 318 7.43 4.84 -21.07
C SER A 318 6.39 3.78 -21.44
N PHE A 319 5.11 4.10 -21.34
CA PHE A 319 4.02 3.19 -21.75
C PHE A 319 4.12 2.83 -23.23
N THR A 320 4.19 3.83 -24.11
CA THR A 320 4.26 3.63 -25.56
C THR A 320 5.53 2.92 -26.00
N SER A 321 6.68 3.28 -25.44
CA SER A 321 7.96 2.61 -25.78
C SER A 321 7.96 1.14 -25.38
N LEU A 322 7.48 0.78 -24.18
CA LEU A 322 7.36 -0.61 -23.75
C LEU A 322 6.39 -1.41 -24.63
N LEU A 323 5.29 -0.81 -25.06
CA LEU A 323 4.37 -1.45 -26.00
C LEU A 323 5.02 -1.69 -27.37
N VAL A 324 5.69 -0.70 -27.94
CA VAL A 324 6.40 -0.85 -29.23
C VAL A 324 7.46 -1.94 -29.14
N LEU A 325 8.26 -1.96 -28.06
CA LEU A 325 9.25 -3.02 -27.84
C LEU A 325 8.61 -4.40 -27.73
N SER A 326 7.47 -4.51 -27.05
CA SER A 326 6.73 -5.77 -26.95
C SER A 326 6.24 -6.23 -28.32
N VAL A 327 5.69 -5.31 -29.12
CA VAL A 327 5.24 -5.55 -30.50
C VAL A 327 6.39 -6.03 -31.38
N LEU A 328 7.54 -5.35 -31.33
CA LEU A 328 8.74 -5.73 -32.07
C LEU A 328 9.26 -7.12 -31.67
N ALA A 329 9.32 -7.42 -30.38
CA ALA A 329 9.72 -8.74 -29.89
C ALA A 329 8.77 -9.84 -30.37
N GLY A 330 7.46 -9.56 -30.40
CA GLY A 330 6.46 -10.44 -30.98
C GLY A 330 6.70 -10.66 -32.48
N PHE A 331 6.90 -9.60 -33.26
CA PHE A 331 7.21 -9.71 -34.69
C PHE A 331 8.46 -10.55 -34.97
N MET A 332 9.51 -10.38 -34.17
CA MET A 332 10.76 -11.14 -34.30
C MET A 332 10.62 -12.62 -33.93
N THR A 333 9.58 -12.98 -33.17
CA THR A 333 9.35 -14.36 -32.69
C THR A 333 8.20 -15.05 -33.43
N LEU A 334 7.60 -14.41 -34.44
CA LEU A 334 6.52 -14.95 -35.25
C LEU A 334 6.93 -16.28 -35.91
N LYS A 335 6.10 -17.30 -35.72
CA LYS A 335 6.21 -18.59 -36.42
C LYS A 335 5.01 -18.77 -37.34
N ARG A 336 5.26 -19.30 -38.54
CA ARG A 336 4.18 -19.71 -39.44
C ARG A 336 3.57 -21.02 -38.93
N SER A 337 2.25 -21.13 -39.05
CA SER A 337 1.54 -22.39 -38.80
C SER A 337 1.66 -23.28 -40.03
N ASP A 338 2.12 -24.51 -39.86
CA ASP A 338 2.25 -25.50 -40.95
C ASP A 338 0.92 -26.18 -41.32
N LYS A 339 -0.18 -25.82 -40.64
CA LYS A 339 -1.52 -26.41 -40.82
C LYS A 339 -2.57 -25.33 -41.06
N ASP A 340 -3.58 -25.68 -41.85
CA ASP A 340 -4.83 -24.91 -41.97
C ASP A 340 -5.52 -24.89 -40.60
N GLN A 341 -5.48 -23.73 -39.96
CA GLN A 341 -6.07 -23.53 -38.65
C GLN A 341 -7.56 -23.19 -38.81
N ALA A 342 -8.41 -23.86 -38.03
CA ALA A 342 -9.80 -23.45 -37.90
C ALA A 342 -9.88 -22.02 -37.33
N ALA A 343 -10.96 -21.29 -37.64
CA ALA A 343 -11.21 -19.95 -37.08
C ALA A 343 -11.13 -19.98 -35.54
N LEU A 344 -10.38 -19.03 -34.96
CA LEU A 344 -10.08 -18.94 -33.52
C LEU A 344 -9.41 -20.20 -32.98
N SER A 345 -8.26 -20.55 -33.57
CA SER A 345 -7.52 -21.73 -33.15
C SER A 345 -7.00 -21.60 -31.72
N ARG A 346 -6.62 -22.75 -31.15
CA ARG A 346 -5.99 -22.78 -29.83
C ARG A 346 -4.70 -21.96 -29.83
N ASP A 347 -3.90 -22.06 -30.89
CA ASP A 347 -2.64 -21.33 -31.03
C ASP A 347 -2.89 -19.81 -31.03
N GLN A 348 -3.92 -19.34 -31.76
CA GLN A 348 -4.32 -17.92 -31.73
C GLN A 348 -4.77 -17.46 -30.34
N THR A 349 -5.47 -18.33 -29.61
CA THR A 349 -5.93 -18.03 -28.23
C THR A 349 -4.75 -17.95 -27.26
N ASP A 350 -3.75 -18.82 -27.41
CA ASP A 350 -2.55 -18.83 -26.57
C ASP A 350 -1.64 -17.61 -26.89
N GLU A 351 -1.52 -17.20 -28.15
CA GLU A 351 -0.86 -15.94 -28.55
C GLU A 351 -1.58 -14.72 -27.97
N TRP A 352 -2.90 -14.64 -28.14
CA TRP A 352 -3.71 -13.54 -27.60
C TRP A 352 -3.58 -13.43 -26.08
N LYS A 353 -3.52 -14.57 -25.39
CA LYS A 353 -3.27 -14.63 -23.95
C LYS A 353 -1.93 -14.00 -23.58
N GLY A 354 -0.86 -14.30 -24.32
CA GLY A 354 0.47 -13.73 -24.09
C GLY A 354 0.47 -12.21 -24.27
N TRP A 355 -0.06 -11.73 -25.40
CA TRP A 355 -0.22 -10.29 -25.66
C TRP A 355 -1.02 -9.59 -24.58
N MET A 356 -2.15 -10.18 -24.19
CA MET A 356 -2.98 -9.67 -23.11
C MET A 356 -2.20 -9.49 -21.82
N GLN A 357 -1.43 -10.49 -21.41
CA GLN A 357 -0.67 -10.45 -20.16
C GLN A 357 0.41 -9.36 -20.18
N ILE A 358 1.11 -9.19 -21.29
CA ILE A 358 2.14 -8.14 -21.44
C ILE A 358 1.50 -6.75 -21.38
N VAL A 359 0.42 -6.52 -22.12
CA VAL A 359 -0.29 -5.23 -22.13
C VAL A 359 -0.83 -4.89 -20.74
N ILE A 360 -1.46 -5.85 -20.07
CA ILE A 360 -1.99 -5.67 -18.69
C ILE A 360 -0.86 -5.35 -17.70
N LEU A 361 0.29 -6.01 -17.84
CA LEU A 361 1.46 -5.77 -16.98
C LEU A 361 1.97 -4.34 -17.16
N ILE A 362 2.21 -3.89 -18.40
CA ILE A 362 2.67 -2.52 -18.70
C ILE A 362 1.64 -1.50 -18.21
N TYR A 363 0.35 -1.75 -18.51
CA TYR A 363 -0.78 -0.93 -18.11
C TYR A 363 -0.82 -0.70 -16.58
N HIS A 364 -0.70 -1.76 -15.79
CA HIS A 364 -0.72 -1.66 -14.33
C HIS A 364 0.60 -1.16 -13.74
N TYR A 365 1.73 -1.42 -14.37
CA TYR A 365 3.05 -0.98 -13.90
C TYR A 365 3.19 0.55 -13.99
N ILE A 366 2.85 1.13 -15.15
CA ILE A 366 2.91 2.59 -15.36
C ILE A 366 1.75 3.32 -14.66
N GLY A 367 0.64 2.64 -14.39
CA GLY A 367 -0.52 3.25 -13.72
C GLY A 367 -1.36 4.10 -14.66
N VAL A 368 -1.40 3.77 -15.96
CA VAL A 368 -2.22 4.47 -16.98
C VAL A 368 -3.72 4.14 -16.89
N SER A 369 -4.17 3.48 -15.83
CA SER A 369 -5.56 3.04 -15.66
C SER A 369 -6.57 4.18 -15.55
N GLY A 370 -6.12 5.38 -15.17
CA GLY A 370 -6.97 6.57 -15.10
C GLY A 370 -7.27 7.22 -16.47
N VAL A 371 -6.61 6.77 -17.54
CA VAL A 371 -6.81 7.33 -18.89
C VAL A 371 -7.84 6.49 -19.64
N SER A 372 -9.07 6.99 -19.79
CA SER A 372 -10.19 6.26 -20.41
C SER A 372 -9.87 5.74 -21.82
N ALA A 373 -9.11 6.51 -22.62
CA ALA A 373 -8.70 6.13 -23.96
C ALA A 373 -7.80 4.88 -24.01
N ILE A 374 -7.04 4.59 -22.94
CA ILE A 374 -6.23 3.38 -22.80
C ILE A 374 -7.03 2.29 -22.09
N TYR A 375 -7.82 2.66 -21.08
CA TYR A 375 -8.67 1.75 -20.33
C TYR A 375 -9.60 0.94 -21.24
N ASN A 376 -10.35 1.59 -22.14
CA ASN A 376 -11.36 0.93 -22.97
C ASN A 376 -10.75 -0.15 -23.90
N PRO A 377 -9.68 0.10 -24.68
CA PRO A 377 -9.02 -0.94 -25.48
C PRO A 377 -8.49 -2.11 -24.66
N VAL A 378 -7.89 -1.88 -23.49
CA VAL A 378 -7.41 -2.97 -22.62
C VAL A 378 -8.58 -3.85 -22.17
N ARG A 379 -9.75 -3.26 -21.90
CA ARG A 379 -10.96 -4.01 -21.56
C ARG A 379 -11.49 -4.82 -22.74
N MET A 380 -11.53 -4.26 -23.95
CA MET A 380 -11.90 -5.00 -25.16
C MET A 380 -10.97 -6.20 -25.35
N LEU A 381 -9.68 -6.02 -25.12
CA LEU A 381 -8.68 -7.07 -25.24
C LEU A 381 -8.92 -8.23 -24.26
N VAL A 382 -9.31 -7.92 -23.01
CA VAL A 382 -9.71 -8.93 -22.01
C VAL A 382 -11.02 -9.63 -22.41
N ALA A 383 -12.00 -8.88 -22.93
CA ALA A 383 -13.27 -9.44 -23.37
C ALA A 383 -13.11 -10.38 -24.57
N SER A 384 -12.25 -10.04 -25.54
CA SER A 384 -11.90 -10.92 -26.67
C SER A 384 -11.30 -12.24 -26.18
N TYR A 385 -10.44 -12.21 -25.16
CA TYR A 385 -9.90 -13.44 -24.57
C TYR A 385 -10.99 -14.29 -23.91
N LEU A 386 -11.91 -13.66 -23.16
CA LEU A 386 -13.06 -14.35 -22.57
C LEU A 386 -13.94 -15.00 -23.65
N PHE A 387 -14.18 -14.30 -24.76
CA PHE A 387 -14.91 -14.85 -25.89
C PHE A 387 -14.20 -16.05 -26.51
N MET A 388 -12.91 -15.94 -26.81
CA MET A 388 -12.13 -17.03 -27.43
C MET A 388 -12.06 -18.27 -26.53
N THR A 389 -11.85 -18.09 -25.23
CA THR A 389 -11.86 -19.19 -24.27
C THR A 389 -13.24 -19.84 -24.15
N GLY A 390 -14.30 -19.03 -24.09
CA GLY A 390 -15.68 -19.52 -24.10
C GLY A 390 -16.03 -20.28 -25.38
N PHE A 391 -15.65 -19.76 -26.54
CA PHE A 391 -15.83 -20.40 -27.84
C PHE A 391 -15.11 -21.75 -27.90
N GLY A 392 -13.87 -21.85 -27.40
CA GLY A 392 -13.14 -23.11 -27.32
C GLY A 392 -13.86 -24.17 -26.47
N HIS A 393 -14.45 -23.77 -25.34
CA HIS A 393 -15.25 -24.66 -24.51
C HIS A 393 -16.57 -25.07 -25.19
N PHE A 394 -17.26 -24.12 -25.84
CA PHE A 394 -18.46 -24.39 -26.61
C PHE A 394 -18.21 -25.42 -27.72
N VAL A 395 -17.18 -25.19 -28.56
CA VAL A 395 -16.82 -26.10 -29.67
C VAL A 395 -16.45 -27.48 -29.14
N PHE A 396 -15.76 -27.56 -28.00
CA PHE A 396 -15.47 -28.84 -27.36
C PHE A 396 -16.75 -29.61 -27.03
N TYR A 397 -17.70 -29.00 -26.30
CA TYR A 397 -18.92 -29.70 -25.91
C TYR A 397 -19.82 -30.01 -27.11
N TYR A 398 -19.81 -29.15 -28.12
CA TYR A 398 -20.56 -29.35 -29.36
C TYR A 398 -20.02 -30.56 -30.15
N LYS A 399 -18.69 -30.69 -30.29
CA LYS A 399 -18.08 -31.76 -31.09
C LYS A 399 -17.87 -33.06 -30.32
N LYS A 400 -17.51 -33.00 -29.04
CA LYS A 400 -17.12 -34.16 -28.23
C LYS A 400 -18.25 -34.67 -27.34
N ALA A 401 -19.22 -33.83 -26.99
CA ALA A 401 -20.36 -34.16 -26.13
C ALA A 401 -19.98 -34.85 -24.79
N ASP A 402 -18.77 -34.60 -24.29
CA ASP A 402 -18.30 -35.11 -23.00
C ASP A 402 -18.63 -34.12 -21.89
N PHE A 403 -19.62 -34.47 -21.07
CA PHE A 403 -20.09 -33.68 -19.93
C PHE A 403 -19.65 -34.26 -18.58
N GLY A 404 -18.60 -35.08 -18.55
CA GLY A 404 -18.13 -35.71 -17.33
C GLY A 404 -17.65 -34.72 -16.26
N PHE A 405 -17.96 -35.02 -14.99
CA PHE A 405 -17.53 -34.21 -13.84
C PHE A 405 -16.00 -34.04 -13.78
N SER A 406 -15.24 -35.08 -14.10
CA SER A 406 -13.76 -35.06 -14.09
C SER A 406 -13.19 -33.92 -14.93
N ARG A 407 -13.82 -33.64 -16.08
CA ARG A 407 -13.41 -32.53 -16.96
C ARG A 407 -13.70 -31.18 -16.32
N VAL A 408 -14.90 -31.02 -15.77
CA VAL A 408 -15.32 -29.78 -15.10
C VAL A 408 -14.40 -29.47 -13.92
N ALA A 409 -14.13 -30.46 -13.07
CA ALA A 409 -13.19 -30.33 -11.96
C ALA A 409 -11.80 -29.93 -12.45
N ALA A 410 -11.24 -30.61 -13.46
CA ALA A 410 -9.92 -30.29 -13.99
C ALA A 410 -9.82 -28.86 -14.54
N ILE A 411 -10.84 -28.38 -15.26
CA ILE A 411 -10.87 -27.01 -15.80
C ILE A 411 -10.95 -25.98 -14.67
N LEU A 412 -11.87 -26.16 -13.71
CA LEU A 412 -12.04 -25.24 -12.59
C LEU A 412 -10.78 -25.19 -11.72
N THR A 413 -10.14 -26.33 -11.44
CA THR A 413 -8.85 -26.36 -10.74
C THR A 413 -7.78 -25.63 -11.53
N ARG A 414 -7.66 -25.87 -12.83
CA ARG A 414 -6.66 -25.20 -13.68
C ARG A 414 -6.83 -23.67 -13.69
N LEU A 415 -8.06 -23.19 -13.74
CA LEU A 415 -8.37 -21.76 -13.76
C LEU A 415 -8.10 -21.07 -12.41
N ASN A 416 -8.30 -21.79 -11.30
CA ASN A 416 -8.33 -21.17 -9.97
C ASN A 416 -7.17 -21.52 -9.05
N LEU A 417 -6.36 -22.54 -9.37
CA LEU A 417 -5.33 -23.05 -8.44
C LEU A 417 -4.43 -21.94 -7.91
N VAL A 418 -3.79 -21.15 -8.80
CA VAL A 418 -2.88 -20.08 -8.38
C VAL A 418 -3.63 -18.98 -7.62
N THR A 419 -4.83 -18.63 -8.06
CA THR A 419 -5.66 -17.62 -7.40
C THR A 419 -6.03 -18.03 -5.98
N LEU A 420 -6.40 -19.29 -5.76
CA LEU A 420 -6.71 -19.81 -4.42
C LEU A 420 -5.47 -19.79 -3.52
N LEU A 421 -4.31 -20.21 -4.03
CA LEU A 421 -3.06 -20.14 -3.27
C LEU A 421 -2.71 -18.69 -2.90
N LEU A 422 -2.93 -17.75 -3.81
CA LEU A 422 -2.73 -16.32 -3.54
C LEU A 422 -3.72 -15.77 -2.52
N THR A 423 -5.02 -16.11 -2.60
CA THR A 423 -6.04 -15.70 -1.63
C THR A 423 -5.62 -16.04 -0.20
N TYR A 424 -5.18 -17.28 0.04
CA TYR A 424 -4.69 -17.69 1.35
C TYR A 424 -3.35 -17.07 1.71
N THR A 425 -2.36 -17.11 0.82
CA THR A 425 -1.01 -16.61 1.14
C THR A 425 -1.01 -15.10 1.35
N MET A 426 -1.80 -14.35 0.59
CA MET A 426 -1.90 -12.89 0.68
C MET A 426 -2.94 -12.40 1.68
N ASN A 427 -3.75 -13.30 2.26
CA ASN A 427 -4.90 -12.96 3.11
C ASN A 427 -5.81 -11.90 2.44
N THR A 428 -6.19 -12.18 1.19
CA THR A 428 -7.00 -11.29 0.35
C THR A 428 -8.19 -12.04 -0.21
N ASN A 429 -9.32 -11.37 -0.41
CA ASN A 429 -10.52 -11.95 -1.01
C ASN A 429 -10.29 -12.56 -2.40
N TYR A 430 -10.93 -13.70 -2.67
CA TYR A 430 -10.89 -14.38 -3.98
C TYR A 430 -11.30 -13.47 -5.15
N LEU A 431 -12.35 -12.65 -4.98
CA LEU A 431 -12.80 -11.70 -6.00
C LEU A 431 -11.82 -10.55 -6.28
N ALA A 432 -10.82 -10.31 -5.42
CA ALA A 432 -9.77 -9.34 -5.72
C ALA A 432 -8.96 -9.74 -6.96
N TYR A 433 -8.79 -11.05 -7.18
CA TYR A 433 -8.19 -11.64 -8.38
C TYR A 433 -9.26 -11.93 -9.44
N TYR A 434 -10.10 -10.93 -9.73
CA TYR A 434 -11.40 -11.06 -10.41
C TYR A 434 -11.38 -11.87 -11.71
N PHE A 435 -10.26 -11.93 -12.42
CA PHE A 435 -10.16 -12.58 -13.72
C PHE A 435 -10.42 -14.10 -13.66
N ALA A 436 -9.85 -14.82 -12.69
CA ALA A 436 -10.09 -16.26 -12.54
C ALA A 436 -11.55 -16.61 -12.18
N PRO A 437 -12.20 -15.94 -11.20
CA PRO A 437 -13.65 -16.04 -10.97
C PRO A 437 -14.47 -15.74 -12.22
N LEU A 438 -14.06 -14.73 -13.01
CA LEU A 438 -14.79 -14.30 -14.21
C LEU A 438 -14.78 -15.36 -15.32
N VAL A 439 -13.60 -15.90 -15.63
CA VAL A 439 -13.49 -17.00 -16.60
C VAL A 439 -14.25 -18.23 -16.10
N SER A 440 -14.18 -18.52 -14.79
CA SER A 440 -14.89 -19.66 -14.20
C SER A 440 -16.41 -19.51 -14.27
N PHE A 441 -16.93 -18.30 -14.03
CA PHE A 441 -18.34 -17.98 -14.15
C PHE A 441 -18.85 -18.24 -15.57
N PHE A 442 -18.21 -17.63 -16.59
CA PHE A 442 -18.64 -17.83 -17.98
C PHE A 442 -18.42 -19.27 -18.46
N TYR A 443 -17.37 -19.95 -18.01
CA TYR A 443 -17.20 -21.37 -18.27
C TYR A 443 -18.37 -22.20 -17.74
N LEU A 444 -18.83 -21.95 -16.51
CA LEU A 444 -19.98 -22.65 -15.93
C LEU A 444 -21.29 -22.30 -16.64
N VAL A 445 -21.48 -21.06 -17.07
CA VAL A 445 -22.61 -20.65 -17.92
C VAL A 445 -22.64 -21.45 -19.21
N ILE A 446 -21.50 -21.56 -19.91
CA ILE A 446 -21.38 -22.33 -21.16
C ILE A 446 -21.60 -23.82 -20.91
N TYR A 447 -21.02 -24.37 -19.85
CA TYR A 447 -21.24 -25.78 -19.47
C TYR A 447 -22.72 -26.06 -19.20
N GLY A 448 -23.38 -25.23 -18.38
CA GLY A 448 -24.80 -25.36 -18.07
C GLY A 448 -25.68 -25.27 -19.32
N MET A 449 -25.41 -24.26 -20.17
CA MET A 449 -26.08 -24.13 -21.46
C MET A 449 -25.90 -25.40 -22.29
N MET A 450 -24.69 -25.90 -22.49
CA MET A 450 -24.46 -27.08 -23.32
C MET A 450 -25.03 -28.38 -22.74
N TYR A 451 -25.06 -28.52 -21.42
CA TYR A 451 -25.54 -29.71 -20.71
C TYR A 451 -27.08 -29.87 -20.76
N ILE A 452 -27.83 -28.77 -20.58
CA ILE A 452 -29.29 -28.81 -20.54
C ILE A 452 -29.84 -29.21 -21.92
N GLY A 453 -30.54 -30.35 -22.01
CA GLY A 453 -31.06 -30.84 -23.29
C GLY A 453 -29.97 -31.24 -24.29
N HIS A 454 -28.80 -31.68 -23.83
CA HIS A 454 -27.64 -31.94 -24.68
C HIS A 454 -27.89 -32.89 -25.86
N SER A 455 -28.84 -33.82 -25.74
CA SER A 455 -29.23 -34.75 -26.82
C SER A 455 -29.71 -34.06 -28.09
N HIS A 456 -30.22 -32.82 -27.99
CA HIS A 456 -30.73 -32.03 -29.11
C HIS A 456 -29.75 -31.00 -29.65
N ASN A 457 -28.53 -30.92 -29.10
CA ASN A 457 -27.53 -29.92 -29.51
C ASN A 457 -27.10 -30.04 -30.98
N HIS A 458 -27.35 -31.18 -31.63
CA HIS A 458 -27.09 -31.39 -33.06
C HIS A 458 -28.03 -30.56 -33.97
N LYS A 459 -29.18 -30.10 -33.45
CA LYS A 459 -30.14 -29.30 -34.21
C LYS A 459 -29.73 -27.82 -34.19
N PRO A 460 -29.43 -27.19 -35.34
CA PRO A 460 -28.95 -25.80 -35.38
C PRO A 460 -29.90 -24.79 -34.73
N LEU A 461 -31.21 -24.92 -34.95
CA LEU A 461 -32.20 -24.01 -34.37
C LEU A 461 -32.24 -24.10 -32.83
N PHE A 462 -32.05 -25.31 -32.29
CA PHE A 462 -32.06 -25.55 -30.85
C PHE A 462 -30.83 -24.97 -30.16
N ILE A 463 -29.65 -25.07 -30.79
CA ILE A 463 -28.44 -24.49 -30.18
C ILE A 463 -28.46 -22.96 -30.25
N VAL A 464 -28.95 -22.38 -31.35
CA VAL A 464 -29.09 -20.93 -31.50
C VAL A 464 -30.09 -20.38 -30.47
N SER A 465 -31.24 -21.04 -30.28
CA SER A 465 -32.20 -20.60 -29.27
C SER A 465 -31.63 -20.68 -27.86
N LYS A 466 -30.86 -21.72 -27.53
CA LYS A 466 -30.15 -21.84 -26.25
C LYS A 466 -29.14 -20.73 -26.02
N ILE A 467 -28.38 -20.36 -27.04
CA ILE A 467 -27.43 -19.24 -26.97
C ILE A 467 -28.18 -17.95 -26.65
N LEU A 468 -29.25 -17.64 -27.38
CA LEU A 468 -30.05 -16.43 -27.15
C LEU A 468 -30.69 -16.41 -25.75
N ILE A 469 -31.31 -17.52 -25.32
CA ILE A 469 -31.90 -17.63 -23.98
C ILE A 469 -30.83 -17.44 -22.91
N THR A 470 -29.68 -18.11 -23.05
CA THR A 470 -28.59 -18.01 -22.07
C THR A 470 -28.01 -16.60 -22.01
N ALA A 471 -27.86 -15.91 -23.15
CA ALA A 471 -27.40 -14.54 -23.21
C ALA A 471 -28.36 -13.59 -22.47
N VAL A 472 -29.67 -13.69 -22.76
CA VAL A 472 -30.70 -12.88 -22.08
C VAL A 472 -30.74 -13.19 -20.58
N THR A 473 -30.79 -14.47 -20.20
CA THR A 473 -30.83 -14.87 -18.78
C THR A 473 -29.59 -14.37 -18.04
N THR A 474 -28.39 -14.53 -18.62
CA THR A 474 -27.14 -14.08 -18.00
C THR A 474 -27.14 -12.54 -17.86
N ALA A 475 -27.54 -11.81 -18.90
CA ALA A 475 -27.64 -10.35 -18.85
C ALA A 475 -28.66 -9.87 -17.80
N SER A 476 -29.80 -10.54 -17.67
CA SER A 476 -30.81 -10.27 -16.64
C SER A 476 -30.26 -10.54 -15.23
N VAL A 477 -29.62 -11.69 -15.00
CA VAL A 477 -29.02 -12.03 -13.69
C VAL A 477 -27.97 -10.99 -13.27
N ILE A 478 -27.18 -10.49 -14.23
CA ILE A 478 -26.16 -9.47 -13.97
C ILE A 478 -26.81 -8.11 -13.68
N SER A 479 -27.80 -7.70 -14.48
CA SER A 479 -28.37 -6.34 -14.44
C SER A 479 -29.40 -6.15 -13.34
N THR A 480 -30.14 -7.19 -12.95
CA THR A 480 -31.16 -7.11 -11.91
C THR A 480 -30.51 -7.05 -10.52
N PRO A 481 -30.75 -5.98 -9.74
CA PRO A 481 -30.37 -5.94 -8.33
C PRO A 481 -31.17 -7.00 -7.57
N SER A 482 -30.52 -7.77 -6.70
CA SER A 482 -31.04 -8.79 -5.75
C SER A 482 -30.52 -10.21 -5.99
N VAL A 483 -30.32 -10.64 -7.25
CA VAL A 483 -29.96 -12.04 -7.53
C VAL A 483 -28.55 -12.35 -7.02
N LEU A 484 -27.58 -11.51 -7.39
CA LEU A 484 -26.20 -11.65 -6.93
C LEU A 484 -26.08 -11.41 -5.42
N GLU A 485 -26.83 -10.44 -4.88
CA GLU A 485 -26.87 -10.12 -3.45
C GLU A 485 -27.34 -11.32 -2.63
N LYS A 486 -28.51 -11.89 -2.93
CA LYS A 486 -29.03 -13.07 -2.23
C LYS A 486 -28.11 -14.28 -2.34
N THR A 487 -27.47 -14.46 -3.51
CA THR A 487 -26.48 -15.53 -3.70
C THR A 487 -25.28 -15.33 -2.79
N PHE A 488 -24.78 -14.10 -2.68
CA PHE A 488 -23.62 -13.79 -1.84
C PHE A 488 -23.97 -13.80 -0.36
N GLU A 489 -25.18 -13.39 0.04
CA GLU A 489 -25.69 -13.53 1.40
C GLU A 489 -25.76 -15.01 1.81
N LEU A 490 -26.25 -15.89 0.92
CA LEU A 490 -26.25 -17.32 1.15
C LEU A 490 -24.83 -17.88 1.30
N LEU A 491 -23.90 -17.48 0.43
CA LEU A 491 -22.49 -17.88 0.53
C LEU A 491 -21.82 -17.34 1.81
N GLN A 492 -22.18 -16.14 2.24
CA GLN A 492 -21.73 -15.58 3.51
C GLN A 492 -22.27 -16.39 4.69
N PHE A 493 -23.54 -16.79 4.65
CA PHE A 493 -24.16 -17.59 5.69
C PHE A 493 -23.55 -19.00 5.77
N VAL A 494 -23.34 -19.67 4.63
CA VAL A 494 -22.85 -21.06 4.58
C VAL A 494 -21.33 -21.15 4.77
N PHE A 495 -20.57 -20.25 4.16
CA PHE A 495 -19.11 -20.34 4.07
C PHE A 495 -18.36 -19.18 4.75
N GLY A 496 -19.06 -18.20 5.33
CA GLY A 496 -18.42 -17.04 5.96
C GLY A 496 -17.70 -16.11 4.97
N VAL A 497 -18.11 -16.14 3.71
CA VAL A 497 -17.43 -15.40 2.63
C VAL A 497 -17.97 -13.98 2.50
N HIS A 498 -17.08 -12.98 2.59
CA HIS A 498 -17.45 -11.56 2.47
C HIS A 498 -17.14 -11.02 1.06
N TRP A 499 -18.04 -11.25 0.13
CA TRP A 499 -17.92 -10.77 -1.26
C TRP A 499 -18.85 -9.59 -1.55
N SER A 500 -18.38 -8.62 -2.34
CA SER A 500 -19.18 -7.46 -2.74
C SER A 500 -19.93 -7.75 -4.04
N ALA A 501 -21.25 -7.89 -3.96
CA ALA A 501 -22.11 -8.07 -5.13
C ALA A 501 -22.06 -6.86 -6.07
N LYS A 502 -21.92 -5.64 -5.52
CA LYS A 502 -21.77 -4.40 -6.29
C LYS A 502 -20.50 -4.42 -7.15
N GLU A 503 -19.37 -4.72 -6.55
CA GLU A 503 -18.09 -4.81 -7.27
C GLU A 503 -18.13 -5.94 -8.30
N TRP A 504 -18.68 -7.10 -7.92
CA TRP A 504 -18.77 -8.24 -8.82
C TRP A 504 -19.65 -7.95 -10.04
N ARG A 505 -20.82 -7.34 -9.85
CA ARG A 505 -21.69 -6.87 -10.93
C ARG A 505 -20.96 -5.92 -11.87
N PHE A 506 -20.23 -4.95 -11.32
CA PHE A 506 -19.44 -4.02 -12.11
C PHE A 506 -18.42 -4.75 -13.01
N ARG A 507 -17.69 -5.73 -12.46
CA ARG A 507 -16.74 -6.56 -13.24
C ARG A 507 -17.42 -7.39 -14.33
N LEU A 508 -18.59 -7.94 -14.03
CA LEU A 508 -19.39 -8.73 -14.97
C LEU A 508 -19.94 -7.86 -16.11
N GLN A 509 -20.51 -6.70 -15.82
CA GLN A 509 -21.04 -5.78 -16.84
C GLN A 509 -19.92 -5.31 -17.79
N LEU A 510 -18.77 -4.91 -17.23
CA LEU A 510 -17.60 -4.47 -18.01
C LEU A 510 -16.99 -5.52 -18.94
N SER A 511 -17.35 -6.79 -18.80
CA SER A 511 -16.85 -7.89 -19.65
C SER A 511 -17.95 -8.58 -20.44
N GLY A 512 -19.19 -8.51 -19.96
CA GLY A 512 -20.38 -9.06 -20.61
C GLY A 512 -20.97 -8.15 -21.70
N SER A 513 -20.75 -6.84 -21.66
CA SER A 513 -21.26 -5.94 -22.72
C SER A 513 -20.62 -6.15 -24.11
N CYS A 514 -19.57 -6.97 -24.21
CA CYS A 514 -18.90 -7.31 -25.47
C CYS A 514 -19.15 -8.77 -25.92
N LEU A 515 -19.88 -9.56 -25.12
CA LEU A 515 -20.22 -10.97 -25.37
C LEU A 515 -21.70 -11.09 -25.69
#